data_AF-A0AAV5I7A7-F1
#
_entry.id   AF-A0AAV5I7A7-F1
#
_cell.length_a   1.000
_cell.length_b   1.000
_cell.length_c   1.000
_cell.angle_alpha   90.00
_cell.angle_beta   90.00
_cell.angle_gamma   90.00
#
_symmetry.space_group_name_H-M   'P 1'
#
loop_
_entity.id
_entity.type
_entity.pdbx_description
1 polymer ?
#
loop_
_entity_poly.entity_id
_entity_poly.type
_entity_poly.pdbx_seq_one_letter_code
_entity_poly.pdbx_strand_id
1 'polypeptide(L)'
;MAQGFLDFDDDDDSPLELEGFEYFQCLNAHCFFQDFEYKHEQLICKIHDLVHDFALFLTRGEFMALEVSKGNTSSTMNGERTLRHLIVIIEKGLHFPEFIPNAEKLRSVLSYDDGFGDYPAISEKALCNLFNQARRLRVADVTSYDGSTIPEKIRNLLHLRHLDLAYSRNLKRLPNALFRLHNLENLNLYSCFNLERLPDEIRNLVNLRFLCTTGCLKLASYPKGVVKLTRLTQLVGLILRVDRDDPEEFSVSDLANLNKLLVLCMKIVGSTIDVVEAKKVKLRNLQEVKILVDGDIAEAEHVILESLNMSSVPRHSFQTDYYMLKEALVSTILQQITTIIYEGALEEVRLLRGVKEDLRNLKNNLTSIRALLKDAEEKQISDEPVKLWLHRLREESLDMEDALDEWRTVLSYRQTDGAEENASFLQRKVCVFLRCFSFHPVRYRGIALNIKEINGRLDKIAEDKVRYQLTSMPINKLPRQEESKSFIDESSLLGRDDVKNEIISHLLYETSKEKEDSPIQTISVVGIGGIGKTALAQLVYNDENVKQHFTCRVWTCVSDIFDESKVAKSIIVGL
;
A
#
# COMPACT_ATOMS: atom_id res chain seq x y z
N MET A 1 -0.85 2.81 0.02
CA MET A 1 -1.70 3.74 -0.76
C MET A 1 -2.80 3.02 -1.55
N ALA A 2 -2.54 2.45 -2.73
CA ALA A 2 -3.59 1.97 -3.64
C ALA A 2 -4.56 0.90 -3.07
N GLN A 3 -4.14 0.13 -2.06
CA GLN A 3 -5.01 -0.85 -1.38
C GLN A 3 -5.86 -0.22 -0.26
N GLY A 4 -5.65 1.05 0.10
CA GLY A 4 -6.35 1.71 1.20
C GLY A 4 -5.79 1.38 2.59
N PHE A 5 -4.52 0.96 2.68
CA PHE A 5 -3.86 0.64 3.96
C PHE A 5 -3.35 1.84 4.74
N LEU A 6 -3.46 3.06 4.20
CA LEU A 6 -3.15 4.28 4.94
C LEU A 6 -4.48 4.83 5.46
N ASP A 7 -4.60 5.01 6.77
CA ASP A 7 -5.81 5.52 7.43
C ASP A 7 -5.87 7.03 7.27
N PHE A 8 -7.03 7.56 6.86
CA PHE A 8 -7.17 8.98 6.53
C PHE A 8 -8.31 9.63 7.32
N ASP A 9 -8.05 10.84 7.81
CA ASP A 9 -9.08 11.84 8.14
C ASP A 9 -9.18 12.82 6.97
N ASP A 10 -10.38 12.98 6.39
CA ASP A 10 -10.68 13.88 5.26
C ASP A 10 -10.30 15.36 5.48
N ASP A 11 -9.93 15.73 6.71
CA ASP A 11 -9.57 17.09 7.13
C ASP A 11 -8.05 17.38 7.13
N ASP A 12 -7.18 16.39 6.95
CA ASP A 12 -5.72 16.62 6.92
C ASP A 12 -5.20 16.84 5.49
N ASP A 13 -4.61 18.01 5.24
CA ASP A 13 -4.09 18.42 3.92
C ASP A 13 -2.70 17.78 3.63
N SER A 14 -2.26 16.83 4.46
CA SER A 14 -0.98 16.16 4.36
C SER A 14 -0.92 15.20 3.15
N PRO A 15 0.18 15.21 2.36
CA PRO A 15 0.32 14.29 1.24
C PRO A 15 0.46 12.83 1.70
N LEU A 16 -0.49 11.96 1.34
CA LEU A 16 -0.43 10.49 1.59
C LEU A 16 0.90 9.82 1.19
N GLU A 17 1.68 10.39 0.26
CA GLU A 17 3.01 9.88 -0.11
C GLU A 17 4.02 10.06 1.03
N LEU A 18 3.91 11.13 1.80
CA LEU A 18 4.76 11.36 2.99
C LEU A 18 4.37 10.39 4.09
N GLU A 19 3.08 10.22 4.36
CA GLU A 19 2.59 9.24 5.32
C GLU A 19 2.99 7.81 4.93
N GLY A 20 2.82 7.45 3.66
CA GLY A 20 3.28 6.15 3.14
C GLY A 20 4.80 5.94 3.32
N PHE A 21 5.58 7.00 3.17
CA PHE A 21 7.01 6.98 3.43
C PHE A 21 7.34 6.87 4.93
N GLU A 22 6.55 7.47 5.81
CA GLU A 22 6.66 7.30 7.27
C GLU A 22 6.41 5.85 7.68
N TYR A 23 5.33 5.23 7.19
CA TYR A 23 5.09 3.79 7.40
C TYR A 23 6.26 2.93 6.92
N PHE A 24 6.84 3.26 5.76
CA PHE A 24 8.03 2.56 5.26
C PHE A 24 9.23 2.75 6.18
N GLN A 25 9.48 3.97 6.68
CA GLN A 25 10.53 4.24 7.65
C GLN A 25 10.32 3.49 8.97
N CYS A 26 9.09 3.39 9.47
CA CYS A 26 8.75 2.59 10.64
C CYS A 26 9.10 1.11 10.42
N LEU A 27 8.67 0.53 9.30
CA LEU A 27 9.00 -0.87 8.96
C LEU A 27 10.52 -1.09 8.87
N ASN A 28 11.24 -0.14 8.27
CA ASN A 28 12.69 -0.16 8.21
C ASN A 28 13.34 -0.06 9.60
N ALA A 29 12.85 0.83 10.47
CA ALA A 29 13.33 0.98 11.85
C ALA A 29 13.11 -0.28 12.69
N HIS A 30 12.11 -1.09 12.33
CA HIS A 30 11.85 -2.40 12.92
C HIS A 30 12.60 -3.56 12.23
N CYS A 31 13.57 -3.25 11.34
CA CYS A 31 14.42 -4.21 10.64
C CYS A 31 13.65 -5.24 9.79
N PHE A 32 12.46 -4.86 9.29
CA PHE A 32 11.75 -5.69 8.30
C PHE A 32 12.47 -5.71 6.94
N PHE A 33 13.23 -4.65 6.67
CA PHE A 33 13.99 -4.48 5.44
C PHE A 33 15.50 -4.46 5.71
N GLN A 34 16.27 -4.97 4.76
CA GLN A 34 17.73 -5.00 4.75
C GLN A 34 18.25 -4.78 3.32
N ASP A 35 19.57 -4.69 3.13
CA ASP A 35 20.21 -4.59 1.82
C ASP A 35 19.64 -3.48 0.91
N PHE A 36 19.76 -2.23 1.35
CA PHE A 36 19.31 -1.08 0.59
C PHE A 36 20.27 -0.79 -0.58
N GLU A 37 19.73 -0.82 -1.79
CA GLU A 37 20.44 -0.48 -3.02
C GLU A 37 19.65 0.59 -3.79
N TYR A 38 20.35 1.61 -4.28
CA TYR A 38 19.77 2.55 -5.25
C TYR A 38 20.11 2.10 -6.67
N LYS A 39 19.11 1.73 -7.45
CA LYS A 39 19.26 1.37 -8.88
C LYS A 39 18.24 2.13 -9.71
N HIS A 40 18.70 2.81 -10.77
CA HIS A 40 17.84 3.56 -11.71
C HIS A 40 16.83 4.49 -11.01
N GLU A 41 17.30 5.25 -10.00
CA GLU A 41 16.44 6.17 -9.21
C GLU A 41 15.36 5.46 -8.37
N GLN A 42 15.44 4.13 -8.22
CA GLN A 42 14.57 3.36 -7.33
C GLN A 42 15.38 2.84 -6.13
N LEU A 43 14.76 2.94 -4.95
CA LEU A 43 15.26 2.30 -3.73
C LEU A 43 14.78 0.84 -3.72
N ILE A 44 15.73 -0.08 -3.75
CA ILE A 44 15.50 -1.52 -3.63
C ILE A 44 15.92 -1.94 -2.23
N CYS A 45 15.09 -2.73 -1.57
CA CYS A 45 15.40 -3.36 -0.29
C CYS A 45 14.95 -4.81 -0.31
N LYS A 46 15.55 -5.64 0.53
CA LYS A 46 15.20 -7.05 0.72
C LYS A 46 14.53 -7.27 2.07
N ILE A 47 13.77 -8.34 2.18
CA ILE A 47 13.22 -8.83 3.46
C ILE A 47 14.02 -10.06 3.85
N HIS A 48 14.32 -10.22 5.14
CA HIS A 48 14.99 -11.40 5.66
C HIS A 48 14.10 -12.66 5.50
N ASP A 49 14.67 -13.81 5.14
CA ASP A 49 13.93 -15.06 4.83
C ASP A 49 12.90 -15.45 5.91
N LEU A 50 13.26 -15.41 7.19
CA LEU A 50 12.33 -15.67 8.30
C LEU A 50 11.12 -14.72 8.33
N VAL A 51 11.32 -13.43 8.04
CA VAL A 51 10.24 -12.43 7.98
C VAL A 51 9.37 -12.67 6.75
N HIS A 52 10.01 -13.04 5.63
CA HIS A 52 9.32 -13.45 4.40
C HIS A 52 8.44 -14.70 4.64
N ASP A 53 8.97 -15.75 5.26
CA ASP A 53 8.25 -16.98 5.57
C ASP A 53 7.08 -16.73 6.54
N PHE A 54 7.28 -15.85 7.51
CA PHE A 54 6.23 -15.41 8.42
C PHE A 54 5.13 -14.62 7.68
N ALA A 55 5.50 -13.71 6.78
CA ALA A 55 4.54 -13.00 5.94
C ALA A 55 3.76 -13.95 5.03
N LEU A 56 4.43 -14.93 4.41
CA LEU A 56 3.77 -15.99 3.65
C LEU A 56 2.83 -16.80 4.52
N PHE A 57 3.22 -17.15 5.75
CA PHE A 57 2.36 -17.85 6.71
C PHE A 57 1.07 -17.07 7.03
N LEU A 58 1.17 -15.76 7.28
CA LEU A 58 0.02 -14.91 7.57
C LEU A 58 -0.92 -14.73 6.37
N THR A 59 -0.38 -14.83 5.15
CA THR A 59 -1.08 -14.52 3.90
C THR A 59 -1.49 -15.75 3.08
N ARG A 60 -1.28 -16.98 3.58
CA ARG A 60 -1.54 -18.25 2.85
C ARG A 60 -2.95 -18.37 2.23
N GLY A 61 -3.94 -17.61 2.69
CA GLY A 61 -5.31 -17.60 2.18
C GLY A 61 -5.61 -16.57 1.10
N GLU A 62 -4.82 -15.50 0.98
CA GLU A 62 -5.14 -14.30 0.19
C GLU A 62 -4.05 -13.93 -0.83
N PHE A 63 -2.82 -14.42 -0.62
CA PHE A 63 -1.65 -14.13 -1.44
C PHE A 63 -1.16 -15.37 -2.20
N MET A 64 -0.70 -15.18 -3.43
CA MET A 64 -0.03 -16.20 -4.23
C MET A 64 1.16 -15.60 -4.98
N ALA A 65 2.30 -16.29 -4.92
CA ALA A 65 3.40 -16.11 -5.85
C ALA A 65 3.35 -17.22 -6.89
N LEU A 66 3.25 -16.85 -8.17
CA LEU A 66 3.22 -17.76 -9.31
C LEU A 66 4.54 -17.63 -10.05
N GLU A 67 5.38 -18.66 -9.95
CA GLU A 67 6.60 -18.77 -10.73
C GLU A 67 6.30 -19.45 -12.07
N VAL A 68 6.60 -18.76 -13.16
CA VAL A 68 6.46 -19.27 -14.53
C VAL A 68 7.86 -19.71 -14.98
N SER A 69 8.10 -21.02 -14.97
CA SER A 69 9.38 -21.64 -15.33
C SER A 69 9.25 -22.71 -16.42
N LYS A 70 10.36 -23.05 -17.10
CA LYS A 70 10.38 -23.99 -18.26
C LYS A 70 10.00 -25.45 -17.95
N GLY A 71 9.61 -25.79 -16.71
CA GLY A 71 9.35 -27.17 -16.30
C GLY A 71 8.15 -27.40 -15.38
N ASN A 72 7.48 -26.36 -14.89
CA ASN A 72 6.31 -26.50 -14.03
C ASN A 72 5.45 -25.24 -14.07
N THR A 73 4.17 -25.37 -14.43
CA THR A 73 3.11 -24.44 -13.99
C THR A 73 2.49 -24.97 -12.70
N SER A 74 3.29 -25.45 -11.75
CA SER A 74 2.78 -26.07 -10.53
C SER A 74 2.71 -25.04 -9.41
N SER A 75 1.60 -24.33 -9.32
CA SER A 75 1.00 -24.07 -8.02
C SER A 75 -0.33 -24.81 -7.99
N THR A 76 -0.39 -25.87 -7.18
CA THR A 76 -1.61 -26.64 -6.95
C THR A 76 -2.61 -25.72 -6.27
N MET A 77 -3.59 -25.24 -7.04
CA MET A 77 -4.73 -24.48 -6.51
C MET A 77 -5.58 -25.41 -5.65
N ASN A 78 -5.42 -25.34 -4.34
CA ASN A 78 -6.45 -25.83 -3.43
C ASN A 78 -7.66 -24.90 -3.56
N GLY A 79 -8.75 -25.41 -4.13
CA GLY A 79 -9.94 -24.66 -4.56
C GLY A 79 -10.77 -23.96 -3.46
N GLU A 80 -10.23 -23.76 -2.27
CA GLU A 80 -10.92 -23.15 -1.12
C GLU A 80 -10.51 -21.69 -0.84
N ARG A 81 -9.56 -21.11 -1.58
CA ARG A 81 -8.93 -19.83 -1.20
C ARG A 81 -9.38 -18.63 -2.03
N THR A 82 -9.65 -17.51 -1.34
CA THR A 82 -9.99 -16.21 -1.92
C THR A 82 -8.73 -15.43 -2.30
N LEU A 83 -8.22 -15.67 -3.51
CA LEU A 83 -7.03 -14.97 -4.01
C LEU A 83 -7.28 -13.45 -4.17
N ARG A 84 -6.58 -12.63 -3.40
CA ARG A 84 -6.66 -11.15 -3.42
C ARG A 84 -5.40 -10.50 -3.97
N HIS A 85 -4.25 -11.13 -3.78
CA HIS A 85 -2.95 -10.58 -4.18
C HIS A 85 -2.15 -11.63 -4.94
N LEU A 86 -1.75 -11.31 -6.17
CA LEU A 86 -0.95 -12.17 -7.02
C LEU A 86 0.36 -11.47 -7.37
N ILE A 87 1.48 -12.19 -7.21
CA ILE A 87 2.76 -11.85 -7.83
C ILE A 87 3.04 -12.91 -8.88
N VAL A 88 3.38 -12.51 -10.09
CA VAL A 88 3.80 -13.38 -11.17
C VAL A 88 5.28 -13.14 -11.42
N ILE A 89 6.10 -14.17 -11.22
CA ILE A 89 7.55 -14.14 -11.45
C ILE A 89 7.80 -14.92 -12.74
N ILE A 90 8.28 -14.24 -13.76
CA ILE A 90 8.41 -14.77 -15.12
C ILE A 90 9.89 -14.99 -15.41
N GLU A 91 10.27 -16.24 -15.70
CA GLU A 91 11.62 -16.55 -16.16
C GLU A 91 11.86 -16.05 -17.60
N LYS A 92 13.12 -15.73 -17.89
CA LYS A 92 13.56 -15.16 -19.16
C LYS A 92 13.04 -15.93 -20.36
N GLY A 93 12.30 -15.22 -21.21
CA GLY A 93 11.74 -15.72 -22.46
C GLY A 93 10.45 -16.52 -22.31
N LEU A 94 9.80 -16.46 -21.14
CA LEU A 94 8.43 -16.94 -20.94
C LEU A 94 7.44 -15.78 -20.93
N HIS A 95 6.16 -16.12 -20.86
CA HIS A 95 5.07 -15.15 -20.94
C HIS A 95 4.13 -15.26 -19.75
N PHE A 96 3.56 -14.12 -19.39
CA PHE A 96 2.50 -13.99 -18.40
C PHE A 96 1.32 -14.92 -18.74
N PRO A 97 0.74 -15.60 -17.73
CA PRO A 97 -0.31 -16.59 -17.96
C PRO A 97 -1.56 -15.95 -18.57
N GLU A 98 -2.13 -16.62 -19.58
CA GLU A 98 -3.38 -16.15 -20.19
C GLU A 98 -4.60 -16.33 -19.28
N PHE A 99 -4.52 -17.19 -18.26
CA PHE A 99 -5.61 -17.51 -17.36
C PHE A 99 -5.13 -17.53 -15.92
N ILE A 100 -5.83 -16.80 -15.04
CA ILE A 100 -5.58 -16.78 -13.61
C ILE A 100 -6.82 -17.35 -12.91
N PRO A 101 -6.71 -18.49 -12.21
CA PRO A 101 -7.83 -19.07 -11.49
C PRO A 101 -8.30 -18.14 -10.36
N ASN A 102 -9.61 -18.09 -10.11
CA ASN A 102 -10.23 -17.33 -9.01
C ASN A 102 -9.87 -15.83 -8.98
N ALA A 103 -9.56 -15.22 -10.13
CA ALA A 103 -9.18 -13.81 -10.22
C ALA A 103 -10.33 -12.81 -9.94
N GLU A 104 -11.56 -13.27 -9.73
CA GLU A 104 -12.73 -12.41 -9.51
C GLU A 104 -12.61 -11.51 -8.26
N LYS A 105 -11.92 -12.00 -7.22
CA LYS A 105 -11.65 -11.25 -5.97
C LYS A 105 -10.28 -10.58 -5.94
N LEU A 106 -9.53 -10.64 -7.05
CA LEU A 106 -8.17 -10.14 -7.13
C LEU A 106 -8.14 -8.60 -7.05
N ARG A 107 -7.36 -8.09 -6.10
CA ARG A 107 -7.17 -6.65 -5.82
C ARG A 107 -5.80 -6.14 -6.25
N SER A 108 -4.78 -7.00 -6.32
CA SER A 108 -3.49 -6.65 -6.91
C SER A 108 -2.89 -7.75 -7.78
N VAL A 109 -2.28 -7.34 -8.87
CA VAL A 109 -1.34 -8.14 -9.66
C VAL A 109 -0.05 -7.37 -9.77
N LEU A 110 1.06 -8.00 -9.40
CA LEU A 110 2.40 -7.53 -9.67
C LEU A 110 3.10 -8.52 -10.60
N SER A 111 3.75 -8.02 -11.64
CA SER A 111 4.51 -8.83 -12.59
C SER A 111 5.98 -8.49 -12.48
N TYR A 112 6.81 -9.50 -12.24
CA TYR A 112 8.27 -9.37 -12.20
C TYR A 112 8.88 -10.25 -13.30
N ASP A 113 9.72 -9.64 -14.14
CA ASP A 113 10.49 -10.33 -15.18
C ASP A 113 11.96 -10.33 -14.78
N ASP A 114 12.59 -11.50 -14.74
CA ASP A 114 14.03 -11.64 -14.46
C ASP A 114 14.91 -11.23 -15.66
N GLY A 115 14.29 -11.09 -16.84
CA GLY A 115 14.92 -10.60 -18.04
C GLY A 115 15.04 -9.08 -17.97
N PHE A 116 16.25 -8.56 -18.13
CA PHE A 116 16.56 -7.14 -18.37
C PHE A 116 15.95 -6.62 -19.69
N GLY A 117 14.67 -6.86 -19.94
CA GLY A 117 13.89 -6.32 -21.03
C GLY A 117 14.31 -6.79 -22.42
N ASP A 118 14.78 -8.01 -22.67
CA ASP A 118 15.02 -8.44 -24.06
C ASP A 118 13.71 -8.78 -24.81
N TYR A 119 12.65 -9.17 -24.10
CA TYR A 119 11.35 -9.53 -24.69
C TYR A 119 10.18 -9.09 -23.80
N PRO A 120 9.01 -8.80 -24.37
CA PRO A 120 7.85 -8.42 -23.59
C PRO A 120 7.24 -9.64 -22.88
N ALA A 121 7.01 -9.49 -21.59
CA ALA A 121 6.48 -10.56 -20.73
C ALA A 121 4.96 -10.74 -20.92
N ILE A 122 4.22 -9.68 -21.26
CA ILE A 122 2.75 -9.68 -21.25
C ILE A 122 2.18 -9.42 -22.64
N SER A 123 1.41 -10.38 -23.16
CA SER A 123 0.71 -10.24 -24.45
C SER A 123 -0.61 -9.49 -24.34
N GLU A 124 -1.12 -8.94 -25.47
CA GLU A 124 -2.45 -8.31 -25.53
C GLU A 124 -3.57 -9.24 -25.07
N LYS A 125 -3.50 -10.52 -25.44
CA LYS A 125 -4.50 -11.51 -25.06
C LYS A 125 -4.50 -11.78 -23.56
N ALA A 126 -3.32 -11.94 -22.95
CA ALA A 126 -3.19 -12.15 -21.52
C ALA A 126 -3.73 -10.95 -20.72
N LEU A 127 -3.35 -9.74 -21.13
CA LEU A 127 -3.84 -8.51 -20.48
C LEU A 127 -5.37 -8.34 -20.63
N CYS A 128 -5.91 -8.64 -21.81
CA CYS A 128 -7.36 -8.61 -22.06
C CYS A 128 -8.11 -9.62 -21.17
N ASN A 129 -7.57 -10.82 -20.97
CA ASN A 129 -8.15 -11.83 -20.10
C ASN A 129 -8.11 -11.39 -18.63
N LEU A 130 -6.97 -10.87 -18.15
CA LEU A 130 -6.83 -10.33 -16.80
C LEU A 130 -7.90 -9.26 -16.52
N PHE A 131 -8.04 -8.28 -17.43
CA PHE A 131 -9.01 -7.19 -17.25
C PHE A 131 -10.48 -7.64 -17.31
N ASN A 132 -10.77 -8.78 -17.94
CA ASN A 132 -12.10 -9.36 -17.93
C ASN A 132 -12.42 -10.09 -16.62
N GLN A 133 -11.43 -10.76 -16.04
CA GLN A 133 -11.57 -11.61 -14.86
C GLN A 133 -11.49 -10.79 -13.56
N ALA A 134 -10.52 -9.89 -13.43
CA ALA A 134 -10.17 -9.21 -12.18
C ALA A 134 -10.85 -7.83 -12.05
N ARG A 135 -12.17 -7.79 -11.91
CA ARG A 135 -12.93 -6.52 -11.87
C ARG A 135 -12.72 -5.67 -10.61
N ARG A 136 -12.19 -6.27 -9.55
CA ARG A 136 -11.88 -5.63 -8.26
C ARG A 136 -10.42 -5.15 -8.16
N LEU A 137 -9.68 -5.19 -9.27
CA LEU A 137 -8.27 -4.85 -9.29
C LEU A 137 -8.07 -3.37 -8.94
N ARG A 138 -7.29 -3.10 -7.89
CA ARG A 138 -6.85 -1.77 -7.47
C ARG A 138 -5.42 -1.48 -7.95
N VAL A 139 -4.58 -2.50 -8.06
CA VAL A 139 -3.18 -2.41 -8.50
C VAL A 139 -2.95 -3.36 -9.65
N ALA A 140 -2.57 -2.83 -10.81
CA ALA A 140 -2.14 -3.59 -11.96
C ALA A 140 -0.73 -3.15 -12.34
N ASP A 141 0.27 -3.90 -11.88
CA ASP A 141 1.61 -3.82 -12.46
C ASP A 141 1.71 -4.87 -13.56
N VAL A 142 1.72 -4.35 -14.78
CA VAL A 142 1.78 -5.08 -16.04
C VAL A 142 2.90 -4.52 -16.91
N THR A 143 4.07 -4.33 -16.28
CA THR A 143 5.31 -3.94 -16.94
C THR A 143 5.66 -4.85 -18.12
N SER A 144 6.39 -4.29 -19.10
CA SER A 144 6.84 -4.99 -20.31
C SER A 144 5.67 -5.55 -21.16
N TYR A 145 4.59 -4.78 -21.29
CA TYR A 145 3.46 -5.12 -22.15
C TYR A 145 3.79 -4.97 -23.65
N ASP A 146 3.42 -5.96 -24.46
CA ASP A 146 3.75 -6.05 -25.88
C ASP A 146 2.78 -5.31 -26.82
N GLY A 147 1.58 -4.98 -26.37
CA GLY A 147 0.55 -4.46 -27.27
C GLY A 147 0.75 -3.00 -27.67
N SER A 148 0.25 -2.67 -28.86
CA SER A 148 0.31 -1.29 -29.37
C SER A 148 -0.67 -0.31 -28.70
N THR A 149 -1.73 -0.85 -28.09
CA THR A 149 -2.70 -0.13 -27.27
C THR A 149 -3.18 -1.04 -26.15
N ILE A 150 -3.52 -0.46 -25.00
CA ILE A 150 -4.13 -1.21 -23.90
C ILE A 150 -5.53 -1.69 -24.34
N PRO A 151 -5.97 -2.92 -23.98
CA PRO A 151 -7.30 -3.41 -24.32
C PRO A 151 -8.41 -2.52 -23.74
N GLU A 152 -9.42 -2.23 -24.56
CA GLU A 152 -10.65 -1.48 -24.20
C GLU A 152 -11.41 -2.03 -22.98
N LYS A 153 -11.09 -3.27 -22.56
CA LYS A 153 -11.66 -3.95 -21.39
C LYS A 153 -11.20 -3.32 -20.08
N ILE A 154 -10.17 -2.46 -20.08
CA ILE A 154 -9.76 -1.67 -18.92
C ILE A 154 -10.91 -0.86 -18.30
N ARG A 155 -11.95 -0.53 -19.10
CA ARG A 155 -13.22 0.06 -18.63
C ARG A 155 -13.91 -0.72 -17.50
N ASN A 156 -13.61 -2.00 -17.35
CA ASN A 156 -14.20 -2.87 -16.34
C ASN A 156 -13.55 -2.68 -14.96
N LEU A 157 -12.36 -2.08 -14.90
CA LEU A 157 -11.53 -1.95 -13.70
C LEU A 157 -11.82 -0.65 -12.95
N LEU A 158 -13.06 -0.46 -12.52
CA LEU A 158 -13.52 0.80 -11.90
C LEU A 158 -12.82 1.11 -10.57
N HIS A 159 -12.28 0.08 -9.91
CA HIS A 159 -11.53 0.15 -8.67
C HIS A 159 -10.04 0.45 -8.86
N LEU A 160 -9.56 0.48 -10.11
CA LEU A 160 -8.14 0.62 -10.40
C LEU A 160 -7.61 1.97 -9.91
N ARG A 161 -6.58 1.92 -9.08
CA ARG A 161 -5.89 3.09 -8.51
C ARG A 161 -4.46 3.20 -8.97
N HIS A 162 -3.81 2.08 -9.29
CA HIS A 162 -2.43 2.05 -9.76
C HIS A 162 -2.33 1.20 -11.03
N LEU A 163 -1.76 1.79 -12.09
CA LEU A 163 -1.46 1.12 -13.34
C LEU A 163 0.00 1.37 -13.71
N ASP A 164 0.80 0.31 -13.66
CA ASP A 164 2.18 0.31 -14.14
C ASP A 164 2.28 -0.39 -15.50
N LEU A 165 2.77 0.35 -16.49
CA LEU A 165 3.02 -0.09 -17.86
C LEU A 165 4.48 0.18 -18.24
N ALA A 166 5.38 0.36 -17.28
CA ALA A 166 6.76 0.64 -17.55
C ALA A 166 7.38 -0.41 -18.49
N TYR A 167 8.31 0.04 -19.33
CA TYR A 167 9.01 -0.76 -20.34
C TYR A 167 8.10 -1.38 -21.42
N SER A 168 6.85 -0.91 -21.57
CA SER A 168 5.96 -1.31 -22.68
C SER A 168 6.39 -0.66 -23.99
N ARG A 169 7.47 -1.17 -24.59
CA ARG A 169 8.16 -0.51 -25.72
C ARG A 169 7.30 -0.38 -26.97
N ASN A 170 6.34 -1.28 -27.17
CA ASN A 170 5.46 -1.29 -28.34
C ASN A 170 4.19 -0.44 -28.16
N LEU A 171 3.91 0.03 -26.94
CA LEU A 171 2.75 0.85 -26.63
C LEU A 171 2.84 2.19 -27.34
N LYS A 172 1.89 2.47 -28.23
CA LYS A 172 1.80 3.70 -29.01
C LYS A 172 0.75 4.66 -28.49
N ARG A 173 -0.38 4.12 -27.99
CA ARG A 173 -1.56 4.90 -27.60
C ARG A 173 -2.23 4.30 -26.38
N LEU A 174 -2.88 5.17 -25.60
CA LEU A 174 -3.74 4.81 -24.49
C LEU A 174 -5.22 4.86 -24.95
N PRO A 175 -6.07 3.89 -24.58
CA PRO A 175 -7.47 3.86 -24.99
C PRO A 175 -8.29 4.90 -24.23
N ASN A 176 -9.33 5.47 -24.86
CA ASN A 176 -10.21 6.45 -24.22
C ASN A 176 -10.90 5.88 -22.97
N ALA A 177 -11.07 4.57 -22.88
CA ALA A 177 -11.58 3.88 -21.70
C ALA A 177 -10.73 4.09 -20.43
N LEU A 178 -9.40 4.24 -20.56
CA LEU A 178 -8.51 4.48 -19.42
C LEU A 178 -8.86 5.79 -18.70
N PHE A 179 -9.14 6.83 -19.47
CA PHE A 179 -9.44 8.17 -18.95
C PHE A 179 -10.84 8.32 -18.37
N ARG A 180 -11.59 7.23 -18.27
CA ARG A 180 -12.85 7.17 -17.51
C ARG A 180 -12.64 6.60 -16.12
N LEU A 181 -11.44 6.14 -15.79
CA LEU A 181 -11.12 5.57 -14.48
C LEU A 181 -10.83 6.69 -13.47
N HIS A 182 -11.88 7.34 -12.95
CA HIS A 182 -11.74 8.50 -12.06
C HIS A 182 -11.00 8.18 -10.76
N ASN A 183 -10.95 6.91 -10.33
CA ASN A 183 -10.24 6.47 -9.13
C ASN A 183 -8.74 6.21 -9.37
N LEU A 184 -8.23 6.38 -10.59
CA LEU A 184 -6.82 6.16 -10.88
C LEU A 184 -5.96 7.24 -10.20
N GLU A 185 -5.06 6.81 -9.33
CA GLU A 185 -4.15 7.64 -8.53
C GLU A 185 -2.72 7.63 -9.11
N ASN A 186 -2.31 6.55 -9.79
CA ASN A 186 -0.94 6.38 -10.25
C ASN A 186 -0.92 5.76 -11.65
N LEU A 187 -0.26 6.45 -12.58
CA LEU A 187 -0.03 6.02 -13.95
C LEU A 187 1.46 6.07 -14.27
N ASN A 188 2.09 4.90 -14.37
CA ASN A 188 3.50 4.78 -14.72
C ASN A 188 3.67 4.32 -16.19
N LEU A 189 4.29 5.17 -17.01
CA LEU A 189 4.59 4.94 -18.43
C LEU A 189 6.11 5.00 -18.69
N TYR A 190 6.92 4.76 -17.65
CA TYR A 190 8.38 4.82 -17.74
C TYR A 190 8.91 3.96 -18.90
N SER A 191 9.78 4.52 -19.74
CA SER A 191 10.39 3.85 -20.89
C SER A 191 9.40 3.23 -21.90
N CYS A 192 8.18 3.78 -22.02
CA CYS A 192 7.29 3.51 -23.16
C CYS A 192 7.78 4.26 -24.42
N PHE A 193 8.86 3.78 -25.05
CA PHE A 193 9.57 4.49 -26.13
C PHE A 193 8.69 4.92 -27.31
N ASN A 194 7.69 4.11 -27.67
CA ASN A 194 6.84 4.37 -28.83
C ASN A 194 5.57 5.16 -28.53
N LEU A 195 5.35 5.61 -27.28
CA LEU A 195 4.16 6.36 -26.92
C LEU A 195 4.10 7.68 -27.70
N GLU A 196 3.08 7.85 -28.54
CA GLU A 196 3.00 8.94 -29.50
C GLU A 196 2.43 10.23 -28.89
N ARG A 197 1.41 10.09 -28.01
CA ARG A 197 0.71 11.23 -27.40
C ARG A 197 -0.04 10.83 -26.14
N LEU A 198 -0.21 11.79 -25.25
CA LEU A 198 -1.23 11.75 -24.20
C LEU A 198 -2.48 12.51 -24.71
N PRO A 199 -3.68 11.90 -24.66
CA PRO A 199 -4.89 12.58 -25.10
C PRO A 199 -5.39 13.58 -24.04
N ASP A 200 -6.11 14.62 -24.48
CA ASP A 200 -6.61 15.70 -23.62
C ASP A 200 -7.63 15.21 -22.57
N GLU A 201 -8.25 14.05 -22.83
CA GLU A 201 -9.06 13.28 -21.88
C GLU A 201 -8.33 12.94 -20.57
N ILE A 202 -7.00 13.05 -20.50
CA ILE A 202 -6.25 12.91 -19.24
C ILE A 202 -6.79 13.81 -18.12
N ARG A 203 -7.42 14.94 -18.47
CA ARG A 203 -8.12 15.84 -17.52
C ARG A 203 -9.16 15.17 -16.63
N ASN A 204 -9.68 14.02 -17.05
CA ASN A 204 -10.71 13.27 -16.35
C ASN A 204 -10.17 12.41 -15.19
N LEU A 205 -8.85 12.21 -15.13
CA LEU A 205 -8.18 11.47 -14.05
C LEU A 205 -7.97 12.39 -12.83
N VAL A 206 -9.05 12.93 -12.29
CA VAL A 206 -9.03 13.99 -11.27
C VAL A 206 -8.38 13.57 -9.94
N ASN A 207 -8.27 12.26 -9.69
CA ASN A 207 -7.60 11.69 -8.52
C ASN A 207 -6.13 11.31 -8.78
N LEU A 208 -5.58 11.58 -9.97
CA LEU A 208 -4.22 11.23 -10.31
C LEU A 208 -3.22 12.02 -9.43
N ARG A 209 -2.31 11.28 -8.80
CA ARG A 209 -1.26 11.76 -7.89
C ARG A 209 0.12 11.57 -8.49
N PHE A 210 0.33 10.48 -9.22
CA PHE A 210 1.60 10.17 -9.88
C PHE A 210 1.42 9.99 -11.37
N LEU A 211 2.21 10.71 -12.17
CA LEU A 211 2.35 10.52 -13.60
C LEU A 211 3.84 10.47 -13.97
N CYS A 212 4.27 9.33 -14.51
CA CYS A 212 5.62 9.18 -15.04
C CYS A 212 5.58 8.89 -16.54
N THR A 213 6.28 9.69 -17.34
CA THR A 213 6.53 9.45 -18.77
C THR A 213 8.01 9.53 -19.13
N THR A 214 8.89 9.39 -18.14
CA THR A 214 10.34 9.42 -18.38
C THR A 214 10.71 8.34 -19.39
N GLY A 215 11.51 8.69 -20.40
CA GLY A 215 11.88 7.76 -21.46
C GLY A 215 10.81 7.54 -22.53
N CYS A 216 9.69 8.27 -22.55
CA CYS A 216 8.76 8.28 -23.69
C CYS A 216 9.32 9.09 -24.87
N LEU A 217 10.24 8.52 -25.64
CA LEU A 217 11.00 9.25 -26.67
C LEU A 217 10.16 9.82 -27.82
N LYS A 218 8.99 9.23 -28.13
CA LYS A 218 8.07 9.73 -29.16
C LYS A 218 7.00 10.68 -28.65
N LEU A 219 6.89 10.89 -27.34
CA LEU A 219 5.95 11.83 -26.76
C LEU A 219 6.49 13.25 -26.98
N ALA A 220 5.85 14.02 -27.87
CA ALA A 220 6.38 15.33 -28.26
C ALA A 220 5.95 16.49 -27.34
N SER A 221 4.75 16.40 -26.77
CA SER A 221 4.14 17.43 -25.94
C SER A 221 3.10 16.83 -25.01
N TYR A 222 2.70 17.61 -24.00
CA TYR A 222 1.65 17.28 -23.05
C TYR A 222 0.39 18.06 -23.41
N PRO A 223 -0.82 17.48 -23.28
CA PRO A 223 -2.06 18.18 -23.59
C PRO A 223 -2.44 19.17 -22.48
N LYS A 224 -3.18 20.23 -22.83
CA LYS A 224 -3.67 21.25 -21.88
C LYS A 224 -4.45 20.65 -20.70
N GLY A 225 -5.14 19.54 -20.91
CA GLY A 225 -5.93 18.82 -19.91
C GLY A 225 -5.17 18.46 -18.62
N VAL A 226 -3.84 18.38 -18.66
CA VAL A 226 -2.99 18.13 -17.47
C VAL A 226 -3.17 19.21 -16.40
N VAL A 227 -3.57 20.44 -16.77
CA VAL A 227 -3.96 21.52 -15.84
C VAL A 227 -5.01 21.09 -14.82
N LYS A 228 -5.88 20.14 -15.17
CA LYS A 228 -6.97 19.67 -14.30
C LYS A 228 -6.53 18.65 -13.25
N LEU A 229 -5.29 18.18 -13.30
CA LEU A 229 -4.75 17.19 -12.36
C LEU A 229 -4.28 17.84 -11.04
N THR A 230 -5.18 18.55 -10.35
CA THR A 230 -4.82 19.36 -9.17
C THR A 230 -4.41 18.53 -7.94
N ARG A 231 -4.64 17.20 -7.96
CA ARG A 231 -4.18 16.25 -6.93
C ARG A 231 -2.80 15.65 -7.23
N LEU A 232 -2.18 16.03 -8.35
CA LEU A 232 -0.88 15.52 -8.76
C LEU A 232 0.21 15.94 -7.77
N THR A 233 0.89 14.97 -7.19
CA THR A 233 2.01 15.12 -6.24
C THR A 233 3.34 14.85 -6.91
N GLN A 234 3.38 14.00 -7.93
CA GLN A 234 4.59 13.67 -8.67
C GLN A 234 4.32 13.71 -10.17
N LEU A 235 5.08 14.55 -10.88
CA LEU A 235 5.08 14.64 -12.32
C LEU A 235 6.51 14.47 -12.84
N VAL A 236 6.77 13.32 -13.46
CA VAL A 236 8.13 12.91 -13.85
C VAL A 236 8.19 12.65 -15.36
N GLY A 237 9.15 13.28 -16.03
CA GLY A 237 9.34 13.15 -17.47
C GLY A 237 8.49 14.12 -18.31
N LEU A 238 8.02 15.23 -17.70
CA LEU A 238 7.31 16.29 -18.41
C LEU A 238 8.20 16.87 -19.51
N ILE A 239 7.71 16.93 -20.75
CA ILE A 239 8.39 17.64 -21.83
C ILE A 239 7.72 18.98 -21.99
N LEU A 240 8.44 20.05 -21.65
CA LEU A 240 7.95 21.42 -21.70
C LEU A 240 8.54 22.12 -22.92
N ARG A 241 7.69 22.36 -23.92
CA ARG A 241 8.07 23.13 -25.10
C ARG A 241 7.93 24.61 -24.82
N VAL A 242 8.99 25.37 -25.08
CA VAL A 242 9.02 26.82 -24.84
C VAL A 242 9.09 27.63 -26.14
N ASP A 243 9.18 26.95 -27.29
CA ASP A 243 9.28 27.52 -28.63
C ASP A 243 7.96 27.61 -29.40
N ARG A 244 6.87 27.08 -28.84
CA ARG A 244 5.56 27.00 -29.51
C ARG A 244 4.45 27.46 -28.57
N ASP A 245 3.69 28.44 -29.05
CA ASP A 245 2.42 28.86 -28.46
C ASP A 245 1.26 28.06 -29.09
N ASP A 246 1.24 26.74 -28.87
CA ASP A 246 0.03 25.97 -29.16
C ASP A 246 -0.90 26.05 -27.94
N PRO A 247 -2.09 26.69 -28.05
CA PRO A 247 -3.00 26.84 -26.91
C PRO A 247 -3.56 25.51 -26.39
N GLU A 248 -3.47 24.43 -27.20
CA GLU A 248 -3.91 23.08 -26.83
C GLU A 248 -2.79 22.28 -26.13
N GLU A 249 -1.56 22.79 -26.09
CA GLU A 249 -0.43 22.19 -25.39
C GLU A 249 -0.25 22.76 -23.97
N PHE A 250 0.30 21.93 -23.09
CA PHE A 250 0.65 22.30 -21.73
C PHE A 250 1.86 23.24 -21.72
N SER A 251 1.68 24.41 -21.12
CA SER A 251 2.64 25.51 -21.10
C SER A 251 3.24 25.72 -19.70
N VAL A 252 4.21 26.63 -19.59
CA VAL A 252 4.86 26.94 -18.32
C VAL A 252 3.86 27.51 -17.31
N SER A 253 2.96 28.42 -17.73
CA SER A 253 1.97 29.04 -16.82
C SER A 253 0.98 28.03 -16.24
N ASP A 254 0.70 26.95 -16.97
CA ASP A 254 -0.20 25.90 -16.54
C ASP A 254 0.28 25.17 -15.27
N LEU A 255 1.60 25.13 -15.05
CA LEU A 255 2.21 24.58 -13.83
C LEU A 255 1.65 25.23 -12.57
N ALA A 256 1.23 26.50 -12.62
CA ALA A 256 0.67 27.21 -11.47
C ALA A 256 -0.61 26.53 -10.91
N ASN A 257 -1.29 25.70 -11.70
CA ASN A 257 -2.47 24.95 -11.26
C ASN A 257 -2.12 23.65 -10.51
N LEU A 258 -0.87 23.18 -10.59
CA LEU A 258 -0.40 21.93 -10.00
C LEU A 258 0.27 22.17 -8.63
N ASN A 259 -0.41 22.89 -7.75
CA ASN A 259 0.14 23.37 -6.48
C ASN A 259 0.44 22.28 -5.43
N LYS A 260 -0.09 21.06 -5.60
CA LYS A 260 0.19 19.90 -4.73
C LYS A 260 1.45 19.11 -5.14
N LEU A 261 2.16 19.52 -6.20
CA LEU A 261 3.40 18.86 -6.62
C LEU A 261 4.48 18.92 -5.53
N LEU A 262 5.00 17.75 -5.18
CA LEU A 262 6.17 17.51 -4.34
C LEU A 262 7.41 17.21 -5.19
N VAL A 263 7.25 16.42 -6.26
CA VAL A 263 8.33 16.01 -7.16
C VAL A 263 8.01 16.44 -8.59
N LEU A 264 8.94 17.15 -9.22
CA LEU A 264 8.81 17.58 -10.60
C LEU A 264 10.10 17.31 -11.38
N CYS A 265 10.03 16.36 -12.32
CA CYS A 265 11.11 16.12 -13.27
C CYS A 265 10.67 16.53 -14.67
N MET A 266 11.35 17.52 -15.27
CA MET A 266 10.99 18.05 -16.58
C MET A 266 12.19 18.13 -17.53
N LYS A 267 11.93 17.94 -18.81
CA LYS A 267 12.82 18.26 -19.92
C LYS A 267 12.32 19.52 -20.62
N ILE A 268 13.16 20.55 -20.70
CA ILE A 268 12.84 21.78 -21.42
C ILE A 268 13.38 21.66 -22.86
N VAL A 269 12.53 21.96 -23.84
CA VAL A 269 12.86 21.91 -25.26
C VAL A 269 12.38 23.20 -25.94
N GLY A 270 13.20 23.81 -26.80
CA GLY A 270 12.80 24.99 -27.57
C GLY A 270 13.95 25.94 -27.90
N SER A 271 13.65 27.20 -28.21
CA SER A 271 14.64 28.22 -28.57
C SER A 271 14.75 29.35 -27.54
N THR A 272 13.64 29.88 -27.01
CA THR A 272 13.63 31.01 -26.07
C THR A 272 12.47 30.91 -25.08
N ILE A 273 12.72 31.13 -23.79
CA ILE A 273 11.69 31.16 -22.73
C ILE A 273 11.05 32.55 -22.59
N ASP A 274 9.73 32.61 -22.43
CA ASP A 274 9.07 33.80 -21.87
C ASP A 274 9.35 33.89 -20.36
N VAL A 275 10.37 34.68 -20.02
CA VAL A 275 10.81 34.92 -18.63
C VAL A 275 9.71 35.57 -17.78
N VAL A 276 8.81 36.34 -18.38
CA VAL A 276 7.72 37.03 -17.68
C VAL A 276 6.63 36.04 -17.29
N GLU A 277 6.34 35.06 -18.14
CA GLU A 277 5.39 33.99 -17.86
C GLU A 277 5.95 32.99 -16.84
N ALA A 278 7.20 32.56 -17.00
CA ALA A 278 7.86 31.65 -16.07
C ALA A 278 7.87 32.18 -14.62
N LYS A 279 8.14 33.48 -14.43
CA LYS A 279 8.15 34.13 -13.12
C LYS A 279 6.79 34.20 -12.41
N LYS A 280 5.68 33.93 -13.12
CA LYS A 280 4.34 33.89 -12.51
C LYS A 280 4.05 32.55 -11.82
N VAL A 281 4.78 31.50 -12.16
CA VAL A 281 4.58 30.17 -11.59
C VAL A 281 5.10 30.15 -10.16
N LYS A 282 4.25 29.73 -9.22
CA LYS A 282 4.63 29.54 -7.81
C LYS A 282 4.15 28.19 -7.32
N LEU A 283 5.08 27.25 -7.22
CA LEU A 283 4.83 25.91 -6.67
C LEU A 283 5.36 25.86 -5.23
N ARG A 284 4.46 25.88 -4.25
CA ARG A 284 4.80 26.11 -2.83
C ARG A 284 5.21 24.84 -2.08
N ASN A 285 4.81 23.67 -2.58
CA ASN A 285 4.96 22.39 -1.89
C ASN A 285 6.09 21.52 -2.47
N LEU A 286 6.84 22.02 -3.46
CA LEU A 286 7.90 21.26 -4.10
C LEU A 286 9.02 20.93 -3.11
N GLN A 287 9.34 19.64 -3.04
CA GLN A 287 10.44 19.09 -2.27
C GLN A 287 11.62 18.73 -3.17
N GLU A 288 11.34 18.26 -4.39
CA GLU A 288 12.35 17.86 -5.37
C GLU A 288 12.01 18.37 -6.77
N VAL A 289 13.01 18.96 -7.43
CA VAL A 289 12.92 19.39 -8.82
C VAL A 289 14.16 18.93 -9.57
N LYS A 290 13.94 18.21 -10.68
CA LYS A 290 15.00 17.81 -11.61
C LYS A 290 14.71 18.36 -12.99
N ILE A 291 15.59 19.23 -13.49
CA ILE A 291 15.46 19.83 -14.82
C ILE A 291 16.55 19.26 -15.72
N LEU A 292 16.16 18.83 -16.92
CA LEU A 292 17.06 18.47 -18.00
C LEU A 292 16.85 19.46 -19.15
N VAL A 293 17.88 20.20 -19.52
CA VAL A 293 17.81 21.16 -20.64
C VAL A 293 18.48 20.57 -21.89
N ASP A 294 17.80 20.67 -23.04
CA ASP A 294 18.36 20.29 -24.33
C ASP A 294 18.98 21.52 -25.02
N GLY A 295 20.30 21.52 -25.25
CA GLY A 295 21.02 22.55 -26.02
C GLY A 295 21.41 23.85 -25.28
N ASP A 296 21.67 24.92 -26.04
CA ASP A 296 22.22 26.25 -25.63
C ASP A 296 21.31 27.10 -24.70
N ILE A 297 20.31 26.49 -24.05
CA ILE A 297 19.27 27.20 -23.28
C ILE A 297 19.58 27.22 -21.77
N ALA A 298 20.85 27.28 -21.36
CA ALA A 298 21.24 27.27 -19.94
C ALA A 298 20.57 28.41 -19.12
N GLU A 299 20.24 29.53 -19.76
CA GLU A 299 19.50 30.64 -19.12
C GLU A 299 18.06 30.27 -18.74
N ALA A 300 17.42 29.34 -19.46
CA ALA A 300 16.06 28.86 -19.15
C ALA A 300 15.98 28.10 -17.82
N GLU A 301 17.00 27.28 -17.53
CA GLU A 301 17.10 26.52 -16.29
C GLU A 301 17.12 27.46 -15.09
N HIS A 302 18.00 28.47 -15.13
CA HIS A 302 18.16 29.43 -14.05
C HIS A 302 16.88 30.23 -13.79
N VAL A 303 16.21 30.69 -14.85
CA VAL A 303 14.95 31.45 -14.73
C VAL A 303 13.83 30.62 -14.13
N ILE A 304 13.70 29.35 -14.52
CA ILE A 304 12.66 28.46 -13.97
C ILE A 304 12.98 28.10 -12.53
N LEU A 305 14.24 27.75 -12.19
CA LEU A 305 14.63 27.43 -10.82
C LEU A 305 14.43 28.62 -9.86
N GLU A 306 14.78 29.84 -10.28
CA GLU A 306 14.49 31.07 -9.50
C GLU A 306 12.98 31.27 -9.30
N SER A 307 12.17 30.96 -10.32
CA SER A 307 10.71 31.11 -10.24
C SER A 307 10.06 30.07 -9.32
N LEU A 308 10.66 28.88 -9.20
CA LEU A 308 10.20 27.78 -8.33
C LEU A 308 10.64 27.92 -6.86
N ASN A 309 11.45 28.94 -6.51
CA ASN A 309 11.67 29.43 -5.15
C ASN A 309 12.18 28.38 -4.13
N MET A 310 13.17 27.56 -4.50
CA MET A 310 13.72 26.49 -3.65
C MET A 310 14.85 27.00 -2.74
N SER A 311 14.59 27.12 -1.43
CA SER A 311 15.62 27.23 -0.39
C SER A 311 15.25 26.41 0.85
N SER A 312 15.93 25.25 1.01
CA SER A 312 15.98 24.34 2.17
C SER A 312 14.71 23.56 2.58
N VAL A 313 14.89 22.25 2.83
CA VAL A 313 13.87 21.26 3.24
C VAL A 313 13.86 21.08 4.77
N PRO A 314 12.71 21.15 5.48
CA PRO A 314 12.61 20.76 6.89
C PRO A 314 12.40 19.26 7.07
N ARG A 315 12.99 18.68 8.14
CA ARG A 315 12.71 17.33 8.64
C ARG A 315 11.74 17.41 9.81
N HIS A 316 10.61 16.71 9.73
CA HIS A 316 9.74 16.43 10.88
C HIS A 316 9.85 14.95 11.27
N SER A 317 9.75 14.69 12.57
CA SER A 317 9.79 13.37 13.19
C SER A 317 8.55 13.23 14.05
N PHE A 318 7.72 12.21 13.79
CA PHE A 318 6.65 11.79 14.71
C PHE A 318 6.46 10.27 14.68
N GLN A 319 5.82 9.79 15.73
CA GLN A 319 5.85 8.44 16.29
C GLN A 319 4.42 7.91 16.38
N THR A 320 4.20 6.61 16.11
CA THR A 320 2.86 6.01 16.15
C THR A 320 2.86 4.61 16.77
N ASP A 321 1.85 4.35 17.60
CA ASP A 321 1.59 3.13 18.36
C ASP A 321 0.77 2.09 17.56
N TYR A 322 0.88 0.81 17.94
CA TYR A 322 0.40 -0.37 17.21
C TYR A 322 -0.84 -1.02 17.85
N TYR A 323 -1.87 -1.36 17.07
CA TYR A 323 -3.00 -2.21 17.45
C TYR A 323 -3.22 -3.37 16.45
N MET A 324 -3.78 -4.48 16.95
CA MET A 324 -3.91 -5.79 16.30
C MET A 324 -4.73 -5.80 14.99
N LEU A 325 -4.19 -6.45 13.94
CA LEU A 325 -4.68 -6.44 12.55
C LEU A 325 -6.13 -6.88 12.31
N LYS A 326 -6.74 -7.69 13.19
CA LYS A 326 -8.11 -8.22 12.98
C LYS A 326 -9.20 -7.34 13.58
N GLU A 327 -8.92 -6.66 14.70
CA GLU A 327 -9.78 -5.60 15.23
C GLU A 327 -9.76 -4.37 14.31
N ALA A 328 -8.61 -4.11 13.68
CA ALA A 328 -8.46 -3.06 12.68
C ALA A 328 -9.45 -3.26 11.51
N LEU A 329 -9.48 -4.44 10.88
CA LEU A 329 -10.38 -4.70 9.74
C LEU A 329 -11.87 -4.47 10.07
N VAL A 330 -12.34 -4.98 11.21
CA VAL A 330 -13.74 -4.80 11.64
C VAL A 330 -14.03 -3.33 11.96
N SER A 331 -13.06 -2.61 12.53
CA SER A 331 -13.19 -1.17 12.81
C SER A 331 -13.21 -0.33 11.54
N THR A 332 -12.35 -0.63 10.56
CA THR A 332 -12.33 0.02 9.25
C THR A 332 -13.65 -0.18 8.52
N ILE A 333 -14.21 -1.39 8.52
CA ILE A 333 -15.53 -1.66 7.91
C ILE A 333 -16.64 -0.88 8.63
N LEU A 334 -16.63 -0.83 9.97
CA LEU A 334 -17.60 -0.05 10.76
C LEU A 334 -17.54 1.45 10.46
N GLN A 335 -16.34 1.99 10.25
CA GLN A 335 -16.12 3.38 9.86
C GLN A 335 -16.66 3.62 8.44
N GLN A 336 -16.30 2.78 7.47
CA GLN A 336 -16.81 2.87 6.09
C GLN A 336 -18.34 2.82 6.03
N ILE A 337 -18.99 1.92 6.76
CA ILE A 337 -20.47 1.84 6.83
C ILE A 337 -21.05 3.13 7.42
N THR A 338 -20.42 3.69 8.46
CA THR A 338 -20.88 4.93 9.08
C THR A 338 -20.82 6.09 8.09
N THR A 339 -19.73 6.21 7.33
CA THR A 339 -19.57 7.19 6.25
C THR A 339 -20.63 7.00 5.17
N ILE A 340 -20.83 5.78 4.67
CA ILE A 340 -21.83 5.48 3.63
C ILE A 340 -23.26 5.78 4.10
N ILE A 341 -23.60 5.48 5.36
CA ILE A 341 -24.93 5.79 5.94
C ILE A 341 -25.13 7.30 6.03
N TYR A 342 -24.08 8.05 6.37
CA TYR A 342 -24.09 9.51 6.47
C TYR A 342 -24.23 10.18 5.10
N GLU A 343 -23.38 9.82 4.14
CA GLU A 343 -23.43 10.31 2.75
C GLU A 343 -24.74 9.92 2.05
N GLY A 344 -25.21 8.69 2.25
CA GLY A 344 -26.50 8.20 1.74
C GLY A 344 -27.73 8.81 2.41
N ALA A 345 -27.57 9.61 3.48
CA ALA A 345 -28.64 10.41 4.05
C ALA A 345 -28.79 11.79 3.39
N LEU A 346 -27.76 12.27 2.69
CA LEU A 346 -27.73 13.57 2.00
C LEU A 346 -28.32 13.51 0.58
N GLU A 347 -28.32 12.34 -0.07
CA GLU A 347 -28.92 12.16 -1.40
C GLU A 347 -30.18 11.28 -1.34
N GLU A 348 -31.36 11.87 -1.59
CA GLU A 348 -32.61 11.12 -1.76
C GLU A 348 -32.53 10.17 -2.98
N VAL A 349 -32.13 8.92 -2.76
CA VAL A 349 -32.33 7.86 -3.74
C VAL A 349 -33.40 6.91 -3.20
N ARG A 350 -34.60 6.99 -3.76
CA ARG A 350 -35.77 6.12 -3.45
C ARG A 350 -35.48 4.61 -3.51
N LEU A 351 -34.39 4.19 -4.16
CA LEU A 351 -33.92 2.79 -4.24
C LEU A 351 -33.14 2.31 -2.99
N LEU A 352 -32.78 3.22 -2.07
CA LEU A 352 -31.91 2.92 -0.90
C LEU A 352 -32.65 2.50 0.37
N ARG A 353 -33.98 2.57 0.42
CA ARG A 353 -34.71 2.36 1.69
C ARG A 353 -34.47 0.98 2.30
N GLY A 354 -34.34 -0.06 1.47
CA GLY A 354 -33.98 -1.42 1.92
C GLY A 354 -32.52 -1.54 2.32
N VAL A 355 -31.60 -1.02 1.49
CA VAL A 355 -30.16 -1.11 1.72
C VAL A 355 -29.73 -0.37 2.97
N LYS A 356 -30.36 0.76 3.30
CA LYS A 356 -30.07 1.52 4.52
C LYS A 356 -30.36 0.70 5.78
N GLU A 357 -31.41 -0.12 5.75
CA GLU A 357 -31.73 -1.03 6.86
C GLU A 357 -30.75 -2.19 6.91
N ASP A 358 -30.40 -2.77 5.76
CA ASP A 358 -29.36 -3.79 5.67
C ASP A 358 -28.00 -3.26 6.22
N LEU A 359 -27.58 -2.04 5.88
CA LEU A 359 -26.36 -1.42 6.40
C LEU A 359 -26.42 -1.14 7.92
N ARG A 360 -27.60 -0.83 8.47
CA ARG A 360 -27.77 -0.67 9.93
C ARG A 360 -27.65 -2.01 10.65
N ASN A 361 -28.29 -3.05 10.13
CA ASN A 361 -28.20 -4.40 10.70
C ASN A 361 -26.75 -4.89 10.68
N LEU A 362 -26.06 -4.66 9.57
CA LEU A 362 -24.64 -4.93 9.43
C LEU A 362 -23.80 -4.24 10.52
N LYS A 363 -24.00 -2.93 10.70
CA LYS A 363 -23.30 -2.13 11.72
C LYS A 363 -23.53 -2.69 13.13
N ASN A 364 -24.78 -3.06 13.45
CA ASN A 364 -25.12 -3.61 14.77
C ASN A 364 -24.45 -4.98 15.00
N ASN A 365 -24.43 -5.84 13.98
CA ASN A 365 -23.80 -7.15 14.03
C ASN A 365 -22.29 -7.05 14.20
N LEU A 366 -21.61 -6.24 13.38
CA LEU A 366 -20.17 -6.03 13.50
C LEU A 366 -19.78 -5.41 14.84
N THR A 367 -20.59 -4.51 15.38
CA THR A 367 -20.39 -3.95 16.74
C THR A 367 -20.47 -5.04 17.81
N SER A 368 -21.43 -5.95 17.67
CA SER A 368 -21.61 -7.08 18.60
C SER A 368 -20.46 -8.09 18.51
N ILE A 369 -20.01 -8.39 17.29
CA ILE A 369 -18.87 -9.28 17.04
C ILE A 369 -17.56 -8.68 17.54
N ARG A 370 -17.34 -7.37 17.35
CA ARG A 370 -16.15 -6.67 17.86
C ARG A 370 -15.95 -6.87 19.35
N ALA A 371 -17.03 -6.85 20.14
CA ALA A 371 -16.98 -7.07 21.58
C ALA A 371 -16.53 -8.48 21.98
N LEU A 372 -16.52 -9.45 21.05
CA LEU A 372 -16.13 -10.85 21.26
C LEU A 372 -14.74 -11.18 20.69
N LEU A 373 -14.17 -10.32 19.83
CA LEU A 373 -12.94 -10.62 19.09
C LEU A 373 -11.76 -10.94 20.00
N LYS A 374 -11.57 -10.17 21.07
CA LYS A 374 -10.45 -10.36 21.99
C LYS A 374 -10.45 -11.74 22.65
N ASP A 375 -11.61 -12.16 23.19
CA ASP A 375 -11.77 -13.48 23.82
C ASP A 375 -11.63 -14.62 22.78
N ALA A 376 -12.14 -14.42 21.56
CA ALA A 376 -11.99 -15.38 20.49
C ALA A 376 -10.52 -15.54 20.05
N GLU A 377 -9.76 -14.44 19.96
CA GLU A 377 -8.33 -14.48 19.58
C GLU A 377 -7.46 -15.20 20.61
N GLU A 378 -7.75 -15.03 21.90
CA GLU A 378 -7.07 -15.76 22.99
C GLU A 378 -7.41 -17.26 22.92
N LYS A 379 -8.67 -17.61 22.70
CA LYS A 379 -9.14 -19.00 22.62
C LYS A 379 -8.66 -19.75 21.36
N GLN A 380 -8.40 -19.06 20.24
CA GLN A 380 -8.01 -19.69 18.97
C GLN A 380 -6.74 -20.56 19.06
N ILE A 381 -5.88 -20.31 20.05
CA ILE A 381 -4.62 -21.04 20.26
C ILE A 381 -4.90 -22.48 20.75
N SER A 382 -5.99 -22.67 21.50
CA SER A 382 -6.32 -23.94 22.15
C SER A 382 -7.62 -24.58 21.66
N ASP A 383 -8.50 -23.80 21.00
CA ASP A 383 -9.81 -24.23 20.53
C ASP A 383 -9.91 -24.11 19.00
N GLU A 384 -9.79 -25.25 18.31
CA GLU A 384 -9.86 -25.33 16.84
C GLU A 384 -11.23 -24.88 16.27
N PRO A 385 -12.39 -25.22 16.89
CA PRO A 385 -13.67 -24.62 16.52
C PRO A 385 -13.72 -23.08 16.58
N VAL A 386 -13.14 -22.45 17.60
CA VAL A 386 -13.07 -20.97 17.69
C VAL A 386 -12.18 -20.39 16.57
N LYS A 387 -11.08 -21.07 16.25
CA LYS A 387 -10.22 -20.70 15.11
C LYS A 387 -10.97 -20.77 13.77
N LEU A 388 -11.82 -21.78 13.57
CA LEU A 388 -12.69 -21.88 12.39
C LEU A 388 -13.77 -20.78 12.38
N TRP A 389 -14.30 -20.39 13.54
CA TRP A 389 -15.23 -19.27 13.66
C TRP A 389 -14.57 -17.94 13.25
N LEU A 390 -13.36 -17.65 13.74
CA LEU A 390 -12.59 -16.47 13.35
C LEU A 390 -12.24 -16.46 11.86
N HIS A 391 -11.92 -17.62 11.29
CA HIS A 391 -11.67 -17.75 9.85
C HIS A 391 -12.91 -17.39 9.03
N ARG A 392 -14.09 -17.92 9.40
CA ARG A 392 -15.36 -17.58 8.73
C ARG A 392 -15.67 -16.08 8.84
N LEU A 393 -15.47 -15.49 10.02
CA LEU A 393 -15.66 -14.05 10.22
C LEU A 393 -14.75 -13.21 9.33
N ARG A 394 -13.48 -13.61 9.17
CA ARG A 394 -12.53 -12.96 8.27
C ARG A 394 -13.06 -12.98 6.83
N GLU A 395 -13.44 -14.14 6.31
CA GLU A 395 -13.97 -14.25 4.93
C GLU A 395 -15.19 -13.36 4.69
N GLU A 396 -16.14 -13.34 5.64
CA GLU A 396 -17.33 -12.48 5.53
C GLU A 396 -16.99 -10.99 5.61
N SER A 397 -16.02 -10.61 6.45
CA SER A 397 -15.56 -9.22 6.57
C SER A 397 -14.90 -8.75 5.27
N LEU A 398 -14.13 -9.62 4.61
CA LEU A 398 -13.50 -9.32 3.33
C LEU A 398 -14.53 -9.21 2.20
N ASP A 399 -15.56 -10.06 2.18
CA ASP A 399 -16.68 -9.94 1.24
C ASP A 399 -17.47 -8.64 1.45
N MET A 400 -17.61 -8.21 2.70
CA MET A 400 -18.24 -6.93 3.03
C MET A 400 -17.41 -5.74 2.55
N GLU A 401 -16.10 -5.75 2.80
CA GLU A 401 -15.20 -4.72 2.29
C GLU A 401 -15.29 -4.61 0.75
N ASP A 402 -15.38 -5.75 0.05
CA ASP A 402 -15.57 -5.77 -1.41
C ASP A 402 -16.90 -5.12 -1.83
N ALA A 403 -18.00 -5.39 -1.12
CA ALA A 403 -19.31 -4.83 -1.43
C ALA A 403 -19.37 -3.31 -1.16
N LEU A 404 -18.77 -2.85 -0.06
CA LEU A 404 -18.69 -1.43 0.29
C LEU A 404 -17.78 -0.65 -0.66
N ASP A 405 -16.66 -1.25 -1.08
CA ASP A 405 -15.78 -0.63 -2.08
C ASP A 405 -16.47 -0.52 -3.46
N GLU A 406 -17.27 -1.52 -3.85
CA GLU A 406 -18.06 -1.46 -5.10
C GLU A 406 -19.11 -0.35 -5.00
N TRP A 407 -19.76 -0.22 -3.84
CA TRP A 407 -20.68 0.87 -3.59
C TRP A 407 -20.02 2.24 -3.69
N ARG A 408 -18.89 2.45 -2.99
CA ARG A 408 -18.15 3.72 -2.99
C ARG A 408 -17.67 4.08 -4.39
N THR A 409 -17.17 3.10 -5.12
CA THR A 409 -16.76 3.26 -6.52
C THR A 409 -17.94 3.72 -7.38
N VAL A 410 -19.09 3.08 -7.26
CA VAL A 410 -20.28 3.47 -8.04
C VAL A 410 -20.81 4.86 -7.66
N LEU A 411 -20.71 5.27 -6.39
CA LEU A 411 -21.07 6.63 -5.94
C LEU A 411 -20.13 7.70 -6.51
N SER A 412 -18.83 7.47 -6.47
CA SER A 412 -17.79 8.39 -6.97
C SER A 412 -18.06 8.80 -8.43
N TYR A 413 -18.39 7.84 -9.29
CA TYR A 413 -18.66 8.09 -10.71
C TYR A 413 -19.95 8.88 -10.97
N ARG A 414 -20.93 8.82 -10.06
CA ARG A 414 -22.19 9.57 -10.20
C ARG A 414 -21.98 11.06 -9.95
N GLN A 415 -21.13 11.40 -8.98
CA GLN A 415 -20.83 12.79 -8.62
C GLN A 415 -20.05 13.50 -9.74
N THR A 416 -19.20 12.77 -10.47
CA THR A 416 -18.45 13.31 -11.60
C THR A 416 -19.31 13.50 -12.87
N ASP A 417 -20.20 12.55 -13.19
CA ASP A 417 -21.08 12.65 -14.38
C ASP A 417 -22.19 13.71 -14.24
N GLY A 418 -22.66 13.97 -13.01
CA GLY A 418 -23.69 14.98 -12.74
C GLY A 418 -23.23 16.44 -12.91
N ALA A 419 -21.91 16.68 -12.98
CA ALA A 419 -21.34 18.02 -13.13
C ALA A 419 -21.33 18.51 -14.59
N GLU A 420 -21.41 17.62 -15.59
CA GLU A 420 -21.42 18.00 -17.02
C GLU A 420 -22.81 18.38 -17.57
N GLU A 421 -23.91 17.98 -16.90
CA GLU A 421 -25.27 18.27 -17.41
C GLU A 421 -25.70 19.74 -17.27
N ASN A 422 -25.00 20.56 -16.48
CA ASN A 422 -25.34 21.98 -16.32
C ASN A 422 -24.67 22.91 -17.36
N ALA A 423 -23.89 22.37 -18.30
CA ALA A 423 -23.17 23.16 -19.30
C ALA A 423 -23.43 22.70 -20.75
N SER A 424 -24.67 22.43 -21.16
CA SER A 424 -25.11 22.53 -22.58
C SER A 424 -26.59 22.20 -22.80
N PHE A 425 -27.51 22.94 -22.16
CA PHE A 425 -28.92 22.89 -22.54
C PHE A 425 -29.18 23.79 -23.76
N LEU A 426 -28.75 23.38 -24.97
CA LEU A 426 -29.29 23.74 -26.30
C LEU A 426 -28.28 23.38 -27.41
N GLN A 427 -28.25 22.13 -27.87
CA GLN A 427 -28.56 21.78 -29.26
C GLN A 427 -28.38 20.27 -29.52
N ARG A 428 -29.46 19.73 -30.04
CA ARG A 428 -29.77 18.34 -30.33
C ARG A 428 -29.05 17.89 -31.62
N LYS A 429 -28.41 16.72 -31.61
CA LYS A 429 -28.75 15.53 -32.45
C LYS A 429 -27.68 14.44 -32.36
N VAL A 430 -28.07 13.32 -31.76
CA VAL A 430 -27.42 11.99 -31.76
C VAL A 430 -26.07 11.89 -31.04
N CYS A 431 -26.09 11.97 -29.71
CA CYS A 431 -24.98 11.43 -28.91
C CYS A 431 -25.30 9.97 -28.55
N VAL A 432 -24.55 9.04 -29.15
CA VAL A 432 -24.51 7.60 -28.81
C VAL A 432 -23.88 7.36 -27.42
N PHE A 433 -23.50 8.42 -26.72
CA PHE A 433 -22.68 8.43 -25.50
C PHE A 433 -23.35 7.90 -24.22
N LEU A 434 -24.69 7.84 -24.14
CA LEU A 434 -25.38 7.40 -22.91
C LEU A 434 -25.66 5.89 -22.83
N ARG A 435 -25.35 5.10 -23.86
CA ARG A 435 -25.70 3.66 -23.84
C ARG A 435 -24.76 2.77 -23.02
N CYS A 436 -23.59 3.24 -22.62
CA CYS A 436 -22.60 2.41 -21.90
C CYS A 436 -22.84 2.31 -20.37
N PHE A 437 -23.63 3.20 -19.77
CA PHE A 437 -23.89 3.22 -18.32
C PHE A 437 -25.34 2.88 -17.92
N SER A 438 -26.13 2.36 -18.87
CA SER A 438 -27.48 1.82 -18.66
C SER A 438 -27.57 0.67 -17.62
N PHE A 439 -26.45 0.30 -16.99
CA PHE A 439 -26.34 -0.72 -15.96
C PHE A 439 -26.39 -0.18 -14.52
N HIS A 440 -26.45 1.13 -14.26
CA HIS A 440 -26.48 1.67 -12.88
C HIS A 440 -27.58 1.04 -12.01
N PRO A 441 -28.87 1.00 -12.43
CA PRO A 441 -29.93 0.41 -11.59
C PRO A 441 -29.71 -1.10 -11.33
N VAL A 442 -29.16 -1.81 -12.31
CA VAL A 442 -28.86 -3.25 -12.21
C VAL A 442 -27.67 -3.50 -11.28
N ARG A 443 -26.61 -2.68 -11.35
CA ARG A 443 -25.46 -2.74 -10.45
C ARG A 443 -25.84 -2.40 -9.01
N TYR A 444 -26.60 -1.33 -8.76
CA TYR A 444 -27.09 -1.02 -7.41
C TYR A 444 -27.92 -2.16 -6.84
N ARG A 445 -28.80 -2.76 -7.65
CA ARG A 445 -29.59 -3.93 -7.24
C ARG A 445 -28.69 -5.13 -6.94
N GLY A 446 -27.64 -5.35 -7.70
CA GLY A 446 -26.63 -6.38 -7.45
C GLY A 446 -25.90 -6.17 -6.12
N ILE A 447 -25.38 -4.97 -5.88
CA ILE A 447 -24.66 -4.65 -4.62
C ILE A 447 -25.60 -4.75 -3.42
N ALA A 448 -26.84 -4.26 -3.55
CA ALA A 448 -27.87 -4.37 -2.50
C ALA A 448 -28.19 -5.83 -2.13
N LEU A 449 -28.34 -6.71 -3.13
CA LEU A 449 -28.56 -8.13 -2.90
C LEU A 449 -27.34 -8.79 -2.23
N ASN A 450 -26.13 -8.41 -2.63
CA ASN A 450 -24.88 -8.90 -2.05
C ASN A 450 -24.76 -8.49 -0.56
N ILE A 451 -24.97 -7.22 -0.23
CA ILE A 451 -24.96 -6.74 1.18
C ILE A 451 -25.98 -7.51 2.03
N LYS A 452 -27.18 -7.73 1.48
CA LYS A 452 -28.23 -8.49 2.17
C LYS A 452 -27.84 -9.95 2.41
N GLU A 453 -27.18 -10.59 1.44
CA GLU A 453 -26.68 -11.95 1.58
C GLU A 453 -25.59 -12.05 2.65
N ILE A 454 -24.62 -11.12 2.64
CA ILE A 454 -23.54 -11.08 3.64
C ILE A 454 -24.10 -10.85 5.05
N ASN A 455 -25.10 -9.98 5.22
CA ASN A 455 -25.80 -9.82 6.49
C ASN A 455 -26.35 -11.14 7.03
N GLY A 456 -27.04 -11.91 6.19
CA GLY A 456 -27.59 -13.20 6.60
C GLY A 456 -26.52 -14.25 6.96
N ARG A 457 -25.30 -14.13 6.40
CA ARG A 457 -24.15 -14.97 6.80
C ARG A 457 -23.53 -14.49 8.12
N LEU A 458 -23.37 -13.18 8.31
CA LEU A 458 -22.89 -12.58 9.57
C LEU A 458 -23.83 -12.80 10.74
N ASP A 459 -25.16 -12.81 10.53
CA ASP A 459 -26.16 -13.16 11.55
C ASP A 459 -25.87 -14.54 12.14
N LYS A 460 -25.61 -15.53 11.29
CA LYS A 460 -25.27 -16.91 11.72
C LYS A 460 -23.96 -16.96 12.50
N ILE A 461 -22.96 -16.16 12.12
CA ILE A 461 -21.68 -16.06 12.84
C ILE A 461 -21.89 -15.41 14.22
N ALA A 462 -22.73 -14.39 14.31
CA ALA A 462 -23.06 -13.73 15.56
C ALA A 462 -23.86 -14.65 16.52
N GLU A 463 -24.72 -15.53 15.98
CA GLU A 463 -25.49 -16.52 16.75
C GLU A 463 -24.59 -17.63 17.34
N ASP A 464 -23.53 -18.02 16.62
CA ASP A 464 -22.55 -19.02 17.05
C ASP A 464 -21.80 -18.63 18.35
N LYS A 465 -21.89 -17.38 18.82
CA LYS A 465 -21.30 -16.92 20.09
C LYS A 465 -21.70 -17.78 21.29
N VAL A 466 -22.95 -18.26 21.30
CA VAL A 466 -23.50 -19.08 22.39
C VAL A 466 -22.88 -20.48 22.37
N ARG A 467 -22.66 -21.02 21.18
CA ARG A 467 -22.08 -22.35 20.96
C ARG A 467 -20.63 -22.43 21.43
N TYR A 468 -19.86 -21.35 21.24
CA TYR A 468 -18.44 -21.29 21.59
C TYR A 468 -18.16 -20.60 22.94
N GLN A 469 -19.21 -20.26 23.70
CA GLN A 469 -19.10 -19.63 25.02
C GLN A 469 -18.20 -18.39 25.00
N LEU A 470 -18.31 -17.58 23.95
CA LEU A 470 -17.55 -16.33 23.83
C LEU A 470 -18.13 -15.28 24.78
N THR A 471 -17.26 -14.62 25.54
CA THR A 471 -17.66 -13.65 26.56
C THR A 471 -17.05 -12.29 26.31
N SER A 472 -17.84 -11.22 26.48
CA SER A 472 -17.32 -9.86 26.49
C SER A 472 -16.49 -9.64 27.76
N MET A 473 -15.17 -9.53 27.63
CA MET A 473 -14.31 -9.15 28.75
C MET A 473 -14.41 -7.64 28.99
N PRO A 474 -14.54 -7.16 30.24
CA PRO A 474 -14.37 -5.74 30.54
C PRO A 474 -12.94 -5.31 30.19
N ILE A 475 -12.82 -4.15 29.53
CA ILE A 475 -11.59 -3.59 28.92
C ILE A 475 -10.41 -3.45 29.92
N ASN A 476 -10.63 -3.56 31.23
CA ASN A 476 -9.66 -3.28 32.30
C ASN A 476 -8.78 -4.46 32.77
N LYS A 477 -8.61 -5.52 31.99
CA LYS A 477 -7.53 -6.49 32.23
C LYS A 477 -6.64 -6.59 31.00
N LEU A 478 -5.57 -5.80 31.00
CA LEU A 478 -4.42 -6.03 30.13
C LEU A 478 -3.76 -7.37 30.51
N PRO A 479 -3.17 -8.10 29.55
CA PRO A 479 -2.50 -9.35 29.83
C PRO A 479 -1.27 -9.10 30.73
N ARG A 480 -1.07 -9.95 31.74
CA ARG A 480 0.26 -10.09 32.36
C ARG A 480 1.13 -10.79 31.32
N GLN A 481 2.11 -10.08 30.78
CA GLN A 481 3.21 -10.68 30.05
C GLN A 481 3.90 -11.67 30.99
N GLU A 482 4.16 -12.90 30.54
CA GLU A 482 4.81 -13.91 31.38
C GLU A 482 6.21 -13.43 31.80
N GLU A 483 6.49 -13.48 33.10
CA GLU A 483 7.78 -13.10 33.69
C GLU A 483 8.91 -13.99 33.14
N SER A 484 9.99 -13.39 32.64
CA SER A 484 11.16 -14.13 32.14
C SER A 484 11.93 -14.78 33.29
N LYS A 485 11.83 -16.10 33.44
CA LYS A 485 12.56 -16.90 34.45
C LYS A 485 14.03 -17.05 34.07
N SER A 486 14.97 -17.25 35.01
CA SER A 486 16.41 -17.39 34.72
C SER A 486 16.85 -18.77 34.17
N PHE A 487 15.93 -19.74 34.07
CA PHE A 487 16.23 -21.14 33.72
C PHE A 487 15.86 -21.45 32.26
N ILE A 488 16.78 -22.06 31.52
CA ILE A 488 16.56 -22.67 30.19
C ILE A 488 17.09 -24.11 30.20
N ASP A 489 16.42 -25.00 29.48
CA ASP A 489 17.00 -26.26 29.00
C ASP A 489 18.00 -26.02 27.85
N GLU A 490 19.30 -26.05 28.18
CA GLU A 490 20.42 -25.80 27.26
C GLU A 490 20.45 -26.73 26.03
N SER A 491 19.76 -27.89 26.08
CA SER A 491 19.72 -28.85 24.97
C SER A 491 18.91 -28.39 23.74
N SER A 492 18.14 -27.30 23.87
CA SER A 492 17.21 -26.81 22.84
C SER A 492 17.76 -25.68 21.95
N LEU A 493 18.99 -25.18 22.21
CA LEU A 493 19.58 -24.03 21.52
C LEU A 493 20.85 -24.43 20.76
N LEU A 494 20.77 -24.47 19.42
CA LEU A 494 21.89 -24.80 18.53
C LEU A 494 22.39 -23.54 17.79
N GLY A 495 23.72 -23.35 17.71
CA GLY A 495 24.35 -22.38 16.80
C GLY A 495 24.50 -20.95 17.30
N ARG A 496 24.65 -20.73 18.61
CA ARG A 496 24.86 -19.40 19.23
C ARG A 496 26.17 -19.28 20.01
N ASP A 497 27.07 -20.25 19.87
CA ASP A 497 28.32 -20.33 20.64
C ASP A 497 29.27 -19.18 20.34
N ASP A 498 29.37 -18.73 19.08
CA ASP A 498 30.26 -17.64 18.69
C ASP A 498 29.88 -16.33 19.39
N VAL A 499 28.59 -15.95 19.34
CA VAL A 499 28.07 -14.73 19.98
C VAL A 499 28.12 -14.84 21.51
N LYS A 500 27.84 -16.03 22.07
CA LYS A 500 27.99 -16.30 23.50
C LYS A 500 29.43 -16.07 23.96
N ASN A 501 30.40 -16.64 23.24
CA ASN A 501 31.83 -16.53 23.57
C ASN A 501 32.35 -15.10 23.42
N GLU A 502 31.85 -14.34 22.44
CA GLU A 502 32.16 -12.92 22.28
C GLU A 502 31.69 -12.11 23.49
N ILE A 503 30.42 -12.27 23.91
CA ILE A 503 29.89 -11.58 25.09
C ILE A 503 30.66 -11.98 26.36
N ILE A 504 30.97 -13.26 26.54
CA ILE A 504 31.77 -13.75 27.68
C ILE A 504 33.16 -13.13 27.65
N SER A 505 33.79 -13.04 26.48
CA SER A 505 35.11 -12.41 26.35
C SER A 505 35.08 -10.96 26.78
N HIS A 506 34.03 -10.20 26.43
CA HIS A 506 33.84 -8.83 26.89
C HIS A 506 33.57 -8.75 28.40
N LEU A 507 32.75 -9.65 28.96
CA LEU A 507 32.45 -9.69 30.39
C LEU A 507 33.64 -10.06 31.27
N LEU A 508 34.56 -10.90 30.77
CA LEU A 508 35.72 -11.42 31.50
C LEU A 508 37.03 -10.69 31.17
N TYR A 509 37.03 -9.74 30.21
CA TYR A 509 38.22 -8.97 29.87
C TYR A 509 38.57 -8.00 31.00
N GLU A 510 39.66 -8.28 31.72
CA GLU A 510 40.20 -7.35 32.70
C GLU A 510 40.57 -6.04 32.01
N THR A 511 40.04 -4.91 32.51
CA THR A 511 40.43 -3.55 32.13
C THR A 511 41.87 -3.27 32.58
N SER A 512 42.84 -3.95 31.98
CA SER A 512 44.25 -3.58 32.06
C SER A 512 44.56 -2.59 30.94
N LYS A 513 44.15 -1.34 31.15
CA LYS A 513 44.72 -0.06 30.66
C LYS A 513 43.63 0.94 30.26
N GLU A 514 43.52 1.97 31.11
CA GLU A 514 43.27 3.36 30.74
C GLU A 514 42.18 3.62 29.70
N LYS A 515 40.94 3.76 30.17
CA LYS A 515 40.12 4.95 29.84
C LYS A 515 39.06 5.18 30.91
N GLU A 516 39.30 6.25 31.65
CA GLU A 516 38.35 7.00 32.46
C GLU A 516 37.11 7.35 31.61
N ASP A 517 35.93 6.83 32.02
CA ASP A 517 34.68 7.61 32.12
C ASP A 517 33.41 6.75 32.37
N SER A 518 33.53 5.44 32.66
CA SER A 518 32.40 4.70 33.26
C SER A 518 32.87 3.57 34.18
N PRO A 519 32.57 3.61 35.51
CA PRO A 519 32.92 2.53 36.44
C PRO A 519 32.06 1.26 36.29
N ILE A 520 31.10 1.25 35.36
CA ILE A 520 30.14 0.15 35.16
C ILE A 520 30.21 -0.29 33.69
N GLN A 521 30.59 -1.53 33.46
CA GLN A 521 30.53 -2.15 32.14
C GLN A 521 29.07 -2.50 31.80
N THR A 522 28.55 -1.94 30.70
CA THR A 522 27.18 -2.20 30.24
C THR A 522 27.21 -2.91 28.89
N ILE A 523 26.51 -4.03 28.78
CA ILE A 523 26.32 -4.77 27.53
C ILE A 523 24.84 -4.70 27.16
N SER A 524 24.54 -4.24 25.95
CA SER A 524 23.18 -4.14 25.44
C SER A 524 22.94 -5.20 24.36
N VAL A 525 21.95 -6.08 24.58
CA VAL A 525 21.51 -7.07 23.57
C VAL A 525 20.24 -6.54 22.90
N VAL A 526 20.37 -6.08 21.66
CA VAL A 526 19.27 -5.44 20.91
C VAL A 526 18.85 -6.32 19.74
N GLY A 527 17.56 -6.38 19.45
CA GLY A 527 16.99 -7.21 18.39
C GLY A 527 15.47 -7.37 18.52
N ILE A 528 14.84 -7.98 17.53
CA ILE A 528 13.37 -8.14 17.44
C ILE A 528 12.83 -9.02 18.59
N GLY A 529 11.58 -8.82 19.01
CA GLY A 529 10.89 -9.70 19.97
C GLY A 529 10.92 -11.17 19.51
N GLY A 530 11.15 -12.11 20.42
CA GLY A 530 11.19 -13.54 20.09
C GLY A 530 12.46 -14.06 19.40
N ILE A 531 13.41 -13.21 18.99
CA ILE A 531 14.67 -13.63 18.33
C ILE A 531 15.64 -14.42 19.24
N GLY A 532 15.30 -14.59 20.53
CA GLY A 532 16.12 -15.30 21.51
C GLY A 532 17.08 -14.41 22.31
N LYS A 533 16.84 -13.09 22.40
CA LYS A 533 17.68 -12.19 23.24
C LYS A 533 17.77 -12.65 24.69
N THR A 534 16.60 -12.90 25.30
CA THR A 534 16.51 -13.39 26.67
C THR A 534 17.20 -14.74 26.82
N ALA A 535 17.07 -15.60 25.80
CA ALA A 535 17.73 -16.91 25.76
C ALA A 535 19.26 -16.79 25.70
N LEU A 536 19.79 -15.88 24.88
CA LEU A 536 21.23 -15.59 24.81
C LEU A 536 21.76 -15.00 26.13
N ALA A 537 21.04 -14.05 26.71
CA ALA A 537 21.41 -13.46 28.00
C ALA A 537 21.42 -14.50 29.12
N GLN A 538 20.45 -15.42 29.15
CA GLN A 538 20.40 -16.56 30.07
C GLN A 538 21.54 -17.56 29.83
N LEU A 539 21.93 -17.85 28.58
CA LEU A 539 23.07 -18.72 28.26
C LEU A 539 24.40 -18.15 28.76
N VAL A 540 24.59 -16.84 28.62
CA VAL A 540 25.77 -16.14 29.15
C VAL A 540 25.70 -16.10 30.68
N TYR A 541 24.54 -15.75 31.24
CA TYR A 541 24.34 -15.67 32.69
C TYR A 541 24.62 -17.00 33.39
N ASN A 542 24.24 -18.12 32.79
CA ASN A 542 24.43 -19.46 33.34
C ASN A 542 25.75 -20.14 32.95
N ASP A 543 26.64 -19.47 32.20
CA ASP A 543 27.94 -20.03 31.83
C ASP A 543 28.84 -20.24 33.06
N GLU A 544 29.60 -21.33 33.08
CA GLU A 544 30.47 -21.69 34.22
C GLU A 544 31.61 -20.68 34.44
N ASN A 545 32.14 -20.06 33.38
CA ASN A 545 33.19 -19.06 33.54
C ASN A 545 32.64 -17.77 34.16
N VAL A 546 31.41 -17.38 33.77
CA VAL A 546 30.69 -16.23 34.34
C VAL A 546 30.30 -16.51 35.80
N LYS A 547 29.83 -17.72 36.11
CA LYS A 547 29.52 -18.17 37.47
C LYS A 547 30.72 -18.12 38.41
N GLN A 548 31.91 -18.45 37.90
CA GLN A 548 33.16 -18.45 38.70
C GLN A 548 33.75 -17.05 38.88
N HIS A 549 33.57 -16.17 37.89
CA HIS A 549 34.12 -14.81 37.92
C HIS A 549 33.32 -13.84 38.80
N PHE A 550 31.98 -13.94 38.79
CA PHE A 550 31.10 -13.04 39.55
C PHE A 550 30.57 -13.70 40.82
N THR A 551 30.92 -13.13 41.99
CA THR A 551 30.43 -13.61 43.30
C THR A 551 28.94 -13.40 43.51
N CYS A 552 28.35 -12.40 42.84
CA CYS A 552 26.94 -12.09 42.90
C CYS A 552 26.42 -11.85 41.48
N ARG A 553 25.28 -12.48 41.15
CA ARG A 553 24.61 -12.38 39.86
C ARG A 553 23.11 -12.25 40.13
N VAL A 554 22.48 -11.24 39.53
CA VAL A 554 21.06 -10.93 39.72
C VAL A 554 20.36 -10.94 38.38
N TRP A 555 19.18 -11.56 38.32
CA TRP A 555 18.30 -11.53 37.15
C TRP A 555 16.99 -10.82 37.51
N THR A 556 16.67 -9.73 36.82
CA THR A 556 15.41 -8.99 37.02
C THR A 556 14.75 -8.69 35.67
N CYS A 557 13.43 -8.77 35.64
CA CYS A 557 12.63 -8.50 34.44
C CYS A 557 11.88 -7.17 34.64
N VAL A 558 12.04 -6.25 33.69
CA VAL A 558 11.37 -4.95 33.68
C VAL A 558 10.47 -4.89 32.44
N SER A 559 9.16 -4.73 32.66
CA SER A 559 8.15 -4.58 31.59
C SER A 559 7.85 -3.11 31.31
N ASP A 560 7.18 -2.83 30.19
CA ASP A 560 6.81 -1.46 29.77
C ASP A 560 5.98 -0.71 30.82
N ILE A 561 5.21 -1.43 31.63
CA ILE A 561 4.59 -0.93 32.87
C ILE A 561 5.36 -1.56 34.04
N PHE A 562 6.17 -0.78 34.75
CA PHE A 562 6.92 -1.26 35.91
C PHE A 562 6.70 -0.39 37.15
N ASP A 563 6.95 -0.98 38.31
CA ASP A 563 6.93 -0.32 39.62
C ASP A 563 8.37 -0.33 40.15
N GLU A 564 8.97 0.85 40.30
CA GLU A 564 10.35 1.03 40.77
C GLU A 564 10.62 0.30 42.09
N SER A 565 9.63 0.29 43.00
CA SER A 565 9.75 -0.40 44.29
C SER A 565 9.74 -1.91 44.15
N LYS A 566 9.06 -2.47 43.13
CA LYS A 566 9.07 -3.91 42.84
C LYS A 566 10.37 -4.34 42.17
N VAL A 567 10.89 -3.54 41.23
CA VAL A 567 12.18 -3.81 40.59
C VAL A 567 13.30 -3.77 41.61
N ALA A 568 13.35 -2.74 42.47
CA ALA A 568 14.34 -2.64 43.54
C ALA A 568 14.27 -3.82 44.53
N LYS A 569 13.06 -4.25 44.92
CA LYS A 569 12.87 -5.45 45.76
C LYS A 569 13.34 -6.73 45.06
N SER A 570 13.06 -6.89 43.77
CA SER A 570 13.52 -8.04 42.99
C SER A 570 15.05 -8.09 42.91
N ILE A 571 15.71 -6.94 42.80
CA ILE A 571 17.18 -6.87 42.79
C ILE A 571 17.72 -7.26 44.18
N ILE A 572 17.17 -6.70 45.26
CA ILE A 572 17.61 -7.00 46.64
C ILE A 572 17.42 -8.47 47.00
N VAL A 573 16.34 -9.11 46.55
CA VAL A 573 16.08 -10.54 46.79
C VAL A 573 17.04 -11.44 45.99
N GLY A 574 17.60 -10.95 44.89
CA GLY A 574 18.56 -11.68 44.06
C GLY A 574 20.04 -11.49 44.42
N LEU A 575 20.37 -10.46 45.22
CA LEU A 575 21.71 -10.22 45.80
C LEU A 575 21.98 -11.16 46.98
#